data_AF-A0A2W4I647-F1
#
_entry.id   AF-A0A2W4I647-F1
#
_cell.length_a   1.000
_cell.length_b   1.000
_cell.length_c   1.000
_cell.angle_alpha   90.00
_cell.angle_beta   90.00
_cell.angle_gamma   90.00
#
_symmetry.space_group_name_H-M   'P 1'
#
loop_
_entity.id
_entity.type
_entity.pdbx_description
1 polymer ?
#
loop_
_entity_poly.entity_id
_entity_poly.type
_entity_poly.pdbx_seq_one_letter_code
_entity_poly.pdbx_strand_id
1 'polypeptide(L)'
;MQIPLVDDLTNENLDDYYIFDSKQKDIVMIDFLKMNSNNLSQENKDILKRTLCIFRMVRIAHRNLLENDNVKFLTYCNYFYQYFDTDKKFLMDLMFVKRTIDLNFSKKDEEFFTFEYFTKELLRKVLLTKVNIDKIHDMVLYNNVIIDYEETEYNGPEYTKFDKVHCDLLYSCSIAIRLLIPLINHFMFAAKAIGQNDNELLSNLIKYIIALVNQYFCNRYHIEVNIIQKLNESMITNADSNFNANKLLFDKLTIYGKTSVSLSEKMLDSIITVAFPKYLFNGNIIHLNIGFLDQIKKSEKQFNSPKPSTGINEIDRDGDGLSKLDKIEIDTKKDDESKMILIKIAIEKTIESLIKTYGEVSREEIQYYMNNVDIMQKNQFNAVSLWFGKYFNSVSIFKFLKIHQYALLVALMMRMMKRKGYIILQYILTGRVTSINRKSINSKAYKRIDPRIEKIVNYKYSKSAQNINKSNAILNLLSFALFANMTLISYDNDKMRGARIDVNRPSEDLVIEEVLRFISEI
;
A
#
# COMPACT_ATOMS: atom_id res chain seq x y z
N MET A 1 -31.34 -33.47 15.43
CA MET A 1 -32.24 -32.34 15.71
C MET A 1 -32.63 -31.76 14.37
N GLN A 2 -33.86 -32.02 13.89
CA GLN A 2 -34.37 -31.50 12.63
C GLN A 2 -34.56 -29.99 12.76
N ILE A 3 -33.89 -29.21 11.90
CA ILE A 3 -34.02 -27.76 11.83
C ILE A 3 -35.00 -27.46 10.70
N PRO A 4 -36.01 -26.58 10.89
CA PRO A 4 -37.10 -26.40 9.95
C PRO A 4 -36.62 -25.80 8.63
N LEU A 5 -37.31 -26.17 7.55
CA LEU A 5 -37.17 -25.63 6.21
C LEU A 5 -37.48 -24.13 6.21
N VAL A 6 -36.73 -23.39 5.39
CA VAL A 6 -36.84 -21.94 5.19
C VAL A 6 -38.04 -21.66 4.28
N ASP A 7 -39.26 -21.85 4.80
CA ASP A 7 -40.50 -21.57 4.05
C ASP A 7 -41.30 -20.37 4.61
N ASP A 8 -40.84 -19.72 5.69
CA ASP A 8 -41.62 -18.65 6.37
C ASP A 8 -41.06 -17.22 6.23
N LEU A 9 -40.07 -16.97 5.36
CA LEU A 9 -39.62 -15.60 5.03
C LEU A 9 -40.37 -15.09 3.80
N THR A 10 -41.60 -14.61 3.99
CA THR A 10 -42.39 -14.02 2.90
C THR A 10 -41.91 -12.59 2.57
N ASN A 11 -41.87 -12.30 1.27
CA ASN A 11 -41.36 -11.06 0.64
C ASN A 11 -42.10 -9.77 1.01
N GLU A 12 -43.18 -9.83 1.79
CA GLU A 12 -44.16 -8.73 1.90
C GLU A 12 -43.78 -7.60 2.86
N ASN A 13 -42.78 -7.78 3.73
CA ASN A 13 -42.49 -6.80 4.79
C ASN A 13 -41.18 -6.00 4.57
N LEU A 14 -40.51 -6.17 3.43
CA LEU A 14 -39.12 -5.72 3.24
C LEU A 14 -38.91 -4.19 3.27
N ASP A 15 -39.94 -3.40 2.96
CA ASP A 15 -39.86 -1.93 2.87
C ASP A 15 -39.80 -1.24 4.24
N ASP A 16 -40.19 -1.90 5.32
CA ASP A 16 -40.17 -1.32 6.69
C ASP A 16 -38.77 -1.38 7.37
N TYR A 17 -37.76 -1.93 6.67
CA TYR A 17 -36.44 -2.27 7.24
C TYR A 17 -35.26 -1.50 6.63
N TYR A 18 -35.53 -0.56 5.73
CA TYR A 18 -34.53 0.36 5.19
C TYR A 18 -34.56 1.69 5.97
N ILE A 19 -33.50 2.02 6.72
CA ILE A 19 -33.34 3.36 7.29
C ILE A 19 -32.23 4.09 6.50
N PHE A 20 -32.63 5.12 5.76
CA PHE A 20 -31.71 6.14 5.28
C PHE A 20 -31.42 7.12 6.43
N ASP A 21 -30.22 7.07 7.02
CA ASP A 21 -29.80 8.15 7.91
C ASP A 21 -29.44 9.38 7.07
N SER A 22 -30.37 10.34 7.03
CA SER A 22 -30.22 11.61 6.31
C SER A 22 -29.01 12.47 6.76
N LYS A 23 -28.35 12.14 7.88
CA LYS A 23 -27.20 12.89 8.42
C LYS A 23 -25.83 12.24 8.19
N GLN A 24 -25.78 10.97 7.79
CA GLN A 24 -24.53 10.25 7.48
C GLN A 24 -24.64 9.59 6.10
N LYS A 25 -24.31 10.35 5.05
CA LYS A 25 -24.48 9.95 3.64
C LYS A 25 -23.61 8.76 3.18
N ASP A 26 -22.73 8.23 4.03
CA ASP A 26 -21.69 7.26 3.66
C ASP A 26 -21.83 5.89 4.36
N ILE A 27 -22.97 5.60 4.98
CA ILE A 27 -23.18 4.35 5.73
C ILE A 27 -24.47 3.66 5.27
N VAL A 28 -24.35 2.39 4.85
CA VAL A 28 -25.48 1.45 4.82
C VAL A 28 -25.52 0.75 6.18
N MET A 29 -26.55 1.02 6.96
CA MET A 29 -26.85 0.28 8.18
C MET A 29 -28.08 -0.59 7.91
N ILE A 30 -27.92 -1.91 8.02
CA ILE A 30 -29.05 -2.84 8.09
C ILE A 30 -29.29 -3.09 9.59
N ASP A 31 -30.39 -2.57 10.14
CA ASP A 31 -30.76 -2.75 11.54
C ASP A 31 -31.54 -4.05 11.74
N PHE A 32 -30.83 -5.10 12.13
CA PHE A 32 -31.38 -6.45 12.29
C PHE A 32 -32.20 -6.66 13.57
N LEU A 33 -32.36 -5.66 14.45
CA LEU A 33 -33.17 -5.80 15.66
C LEU A 33 -34.69 -5.80 15.40
N LYS A 34 -35.10 -5.41 14.18
CA LYS A 34 -36.50 -5.44 13.74
C LYS A 34 -36.92 -6.76 13.08
N MET A 35 -36.01 -7.72 12.88
CA MET A 35 -36.38 -9.08 12.48
C MET A 35 -37.16 -9.77 13.62
N ASN A 36 -38.48 -9.63 13.59
CA ASN A 36 -39.51 -10.28 14.40
C ASN A 36 -39.04 -10.90 15.74
N SER A 37 -39.01 -10.06 16.77
CA SER A 37 -38.70 -10.41 18.15
C SER A 37 -39.76 -11.26 18.86
N ASN A 38 -40.74 -11.85 18.18
CA ASN A 38 -41.87 -12.45 18.88
C ASN A 38 -41.77 -13.99 19.07
N ASN A 39 -40.99 -14.71 18.25
CA ASN A 39 -40.93 -16.19 18.33
C ASN A 39 -39.53 -16.79 18.56
N LEU A 40 -38.49 -15.98 18.73
CA LEU A 40 -37.15 -16.48 19.07
C LEU A 40 -36.96 -16.53 20.59
N SER A 41 -36.46 -17.67 21.09
CA SER A 41 -36.00 -17.78 22.48
C SER A 41 -34.96 -16.69 22.77
N GLN A 42 -34.92 -16.22 24.02
CA GLN A 42 -34.04 -15.11 24.41
C GLN A 42 -32.56 -15.45 24.14
N GLU A 43 -32.18 -16.71 24.28
CA GLU A 43 -30.87 -17.25 23.94
C GLU A 43 -30.55 -17.12 22.45
N ASN A 44 -31.50 -17.43 21.56
CA ASN A 44 -31.31 -17.27 20.11
C ASN A 44 -31.27 -15.79 19.70
N LYS A 45 -31.99 -14.91 20.38
CA LYS A 45 -31.89 -13.44 20.19
C LYS A 45 -30.52 -12.91 20.60
N ASP A 46 -29.96 -13.41 21.69
CA ASP A 46 -28.63 -13.01 22.16
C ASP A 46 -27.52 -13.60 21.28
N ILE A 47 -27.70 -14.82 20.75
CA ILE A 47 -26.83 -15.39 19.72
C ILE A 47 -26.91 -14.54 18.44
N LEU A 48 -28.11 -14.19 17.96
CA LEU A 48 -28.27 -13.31 16.78
C LEU A 48 -27.62 -11.95 16.98
N LYS A 49 -27.85 -11.28 18.12
CA LYS A 49 -27.20 -10.01 18.47
C LYS A 49 -25.67 -10.14 18.51
N ARG A 50 -25.14 -11.19 19.13
CA ARG A 50 -23.69 -11.45 19.17
C ARG A 50 -23.11 -11.77 17.79
N THR A 51 -23.83 -12.49 16.93
CA THR A 51 -23.36 -12.95 15.61
C THR A 51 -23.50 -11.89 14.51
N LEU A 52 -24.56 -11.06 14.57
CA LEU A 52 -24.86 -9.98 13.62
C LEU A 52 -24.12 -8.67 13.94
N CYS A 53 -23.78 -8.40 15.21
CA CYS A 53 -22.84 -7.32 15.55
C CYS A 53 -21.45 -7.53 14.91
N ILE A 54 -21.15 -8.75 14.46
CA ILE A 54 -19.92 -9.13 13.75
C ILE A 54 -20.14 -9.07 12.22
N PHE A 55 -21.12 -8.32 11.72
CA PHE A 55 -21.07 -7.77 10.35
C PHE A 55 -20.30 -6.44 10.31
N ARG A 56 -19.27 -6.31 11.15
CA ARG A 56 -18.19 -5.36 10.90
C ARG A 56 -17.27 -5.99 9.87
N MET A 57 -17.39 -5.59 8.60
CA MET A 57 -16.29 -5.80 7.65
C MET A 57 -15.01 -5.29 8.33
N VAL A 58 -14.07 -6.20 8.60
CA VAL A 58 -12.84 -5.88 9.32
C VAL A 58 -12.10 -4.80 8.53
N ARG A 59 -12.04 -3.60 9.12
CA ARG A 59 -11.53 -2.34 8.53
C ARG A 59 -10.08 -2.38 8.05
N ILE A 60 -9.35 -3.47 8.30
CA ILE A 60 -7.90 -3.56 8.06
C ILE A 60 -7.58 -3.84 6.58
N ALA A 61 -8.35 -4.70 5.91
CA ALA A 61 -8.18 -4.93 4.46
C ALA A 61 -8.67 -3.72 3.61
N HIS A 62 -9.58 -2.93 4.17
CA HIS A 62 -10.12 -1.75 3.51
C HIS A 62 -9.20 -0.52 3.59
N ARG A 63 -8.29 -0.44 4.56
CA ARG A 63 -7.47 0.77 4.77
C ARG A 63 -6.51 1.07 3.62
N ASN A 64 -6.02 0.04 2.92
CA ASN A 64 -5.13 0.19 1.75
C ASN A 64 -5.89 0.34 0.42
N LEU A 65 -7.21 0.10 0.42
CA LEU A 65 -8.08 0.42 -0.71
C LEU A 65 -8.64 1.85 -0.60
N LEU A 66 -8.70 2.43 0.60
CA LEU A 66 -9.41 3.66 0.97
C LEU A 66 -8.57 4.95 0.90
N GLU A 67 -7.82 5.16 -0.17
CA GLU A 67 -7.28 6.51 -0.50
C GLU A 67 -8.15 7.27 -1.54
N ASN A 68 -9.45 6.97 -1.56
CA ASN A 68 -10.54 7.66 -2.28
C ASN A 68 -10.73 7.37 -3.79
N ASP A 69 -11.63 6.40 -4.04
CA ASP A 69 -12.65 6.38 -5.12
C ASP A 69 -13.87 5.52 -4.65
N ASN A 70 -13.98 5.34 -3.32
CA ASN A 70 -14.49 4.12 -2.68
C ASN A 70 -15.97 4.14 -2.26
N VAL A 71 -16.76 5.08 -2.75
CA VAL A 71 -18.23 4.98 -2.62
C VAL A 71 -18.80 4.04 -3.71
N LYS A 72 -18.12 3.86 -4.85
CA LYS A 72 -18.62 3.08 -6.00
C LYS A 72 -18.73 1.57 -5.77
N PHE A 73 -17.81 0.97 -5.00
CA PHE A 73 -17.83 -0.49 -4.75
C PHE A 73 -19.11 -0.93 -4.01
N LEU A 74 -19.46 -0.24 -2.92
CA LEU A 74 -20.69 -0.51 -2.18
C LEU A 74 -21.93 -0.10 -2.97
N THR A 75 -21.81 0.91 -3.84
CA THR A 75 -22.91 1.33 -4.74
C THR A 75 -23.36 0.19 -5.64
N TYR A 76 -22.44 -0.60 -6.22
CA TYR A 76 -22.81 -1.75 -7.05
C TYR A 76 -23.44 -2.90 -6.28
N CYS A 77 -22.95 -3.18 -5.06
CA CYS A 77 -23.58 -4.19 -4.21
C CYS A 77 -25.01 -3.77 -3.82
N ASN A 78 -25.19 -2.51 -3.38
CA ASN A 78 -26.50 -1.97 -3.04
C ASN A 78 -27.45 -1.97 -4.25
N TYR A 79 -26.94 -1.56 -5.41
CA TYR A 79 -27.68 -1.57 -6.66
C TYR A 79 -28.12 -2.98 -7.06
N PHE A 80 -27.22 -3.97 -6.96
CA PHE A 80 -27.55 -5.37 -7.18
C PHE A 80 -28.65 -5.84 -6.21
N TYR A 81 -28.50 -5.59 -4.91
CA TYR A 81 -29.48 -6.00 -3.91
C TYR A 81 -30.83 -5.32 -4.09
N GLN A 82 -30.86 -4.06 -4.52
CA GLN A 82 -32.09 -3.30 -4.67
C GLN A 82 -32.86 -3.69 -5.94
N TYR A 83 -32.18 -3.90 -7.06
CA TYR A 83 -32.82 -4.01 -8.37
C TYR A 83 -32.76 -5.40 -9.00
N PHE A 84 -31.84 -6.27 -8.60
CA PHE A 84 -31.61 -7.59 -9.24
C PHE A 84 -31.79 -8.77 -8.28
N ASP A 85 -31.49 -8.60 -6.99
CA ASP A 85 -31.80 -9.58 -5.93
C ASP A 85 -33.09 -9.17 -5.20
N THR A 86 -34.18 -9.01 -5.94
CA THR A 86 -35.47 -8.52 -5.41
C THR A 86 -36.09 -9.46 -4.37
N ASP A 87 -35.90 -10.77 -4.53
CA ASP A 87 -36.26 -11.84 -3.59
C ASP A 87 -35.25 -11.98 -2.41
N LYS A 88 -34.19 -11.17 -2.39
CA LYS A 88 -33.09 -11.19 -1.39
C LYS A 88 -32.40 -12.54 -1.23
N LYS A 89 -32.54 -13.45 -2.20
CA LYS A 89 -32.01 -14.82 -2.08
C LYS A 89 -30.49 -14.83 -2.00
N PHE A 90 -29.81 -14.06 -2.86
CA PHE A 90 -28.34 -13.99 -2.83
C PHE A 90 -27.84 -13.40 -1.51
N LEU A 91 -28.53 -12.38 -0.98
CA LEU A 91 -28.20 -11.83 0.34
C LEU A 91 -28.34 -12.87 1.46
N MET A 92 -29.40 -13.68 1.43
CA MET A 92 -29.62 -14.75 2.41
C MET A 92 -28.57 -15.86 2.30
N ASP A 93 -28.22 -16.26 1.07
CA ASP A 93 -27.15 -17.23 0.80
C ASP A 93 -25.80 -16.72 1.34
N LEU A 94 -25.49 -15.42 1.14
CA LEU A 94 -24.29 -14.77 1.68
C LEU A 94 -24.23 -14.83 3.21
N MET A 95 -25.36 -14.56 3.88
CA MET A 95 -25.47 -14.60 5.34
C MET A 95 -25.32 -16.03 5.88
N PHE A 96 -25.92 -17.01 5.20
CA PHE A 96 -25.80 -18.42 5.54
C PHE A 96 -24.34 -18.87 5.50
N VAL A 97 -23.61 -18.56 4.43
CA VAL A 97 -22.20 -18.92 4.30
C VAL A 97 -21.34 -18.22 5.35
N LYS A 98 -21.56 -16.92 5.60
CA LYS A 98 -20.85 -16.17 6.65
C LYS A 98 -21.04 -16.79 8.03
N ARG A 99 -22.27 -17.14 8.40
CA ARG A 99 -22.58 -17.83 9.66
C ARG A 99 -21.89 -19.20 9.73
N THR A 100 -21.84 -19.92 8.62
CA THR A 100 -21.18 -21.23 8.54
C THR A 100 -19.68 -21.10 8.80
N ILE A 101 -19.02 -20.09 8.23
CA ILE A 101 -17.61 -19.76 8.53
C ILE A 101 -17.45 -19.47 10.03
N ASP A 102 -18.24 -18.55 10.59
CA ASP A 102 -18.11 -18.14 12.00
C ASP A 102 -18.26 -19.31 12.97
N LEU A 103 -19.25 -20.18 12.74
CA LEU A 103 -19.54 -21.31 13.63
C LEU A 103 -18.45 -22.38 13.59
N ASN A 104 -17.89 -22.67 12.41
CA ASN A 104 -16.88 -23.71 12.27
C ASN A 104 -15.53 -23.25 12.84
N PHE A 105 -15.13 -21.99 12.62
CA PHE A 105 -13.88 -21.48 13.18
C PHE A 105 -13.97 -21.12 14.67
N SER A 106 -15.17 -20.89 15.21
CA SER A 106 -15.36 -20.67 16.66
C SER A 106 -15.22 -21.95 17.50
N LYS A 107 -15.44 -23.14 16.92
CA LYS A 107 -15.45 -24.40 17.66
C LYS A 107 -14.08 -25.09 17.76
N LYS A 108 -13.05 -24.58 17.07
CA LYS A 108 -11.73 -25.23 16.91
C LYS A 108 -11.81 -26.66 16.31
N ASP A 109 -12.93 -27.00 15.67
CA ASP A 109 -13.06 -28.23 14.89
C ASP A 109 -12.43 -27.98 13.51
N GLU A 110 -11.09 -27.92 13.49
CA GLU A 110 -10.28 -27.57 12.31
C GLU A 110 -10.35 -28.62 11.20
N GLU A 111 -10.79 -29.85 11.49
CA GLU A 111 -10.77 -30.97 10.53
C GLU A 111 -11.87 -30.92 9.46
N PHE A 112 -12.96 -30.18 9.67
CA PHE A 112 -14.12 -30.23 8.76
C PHE A 112 -14.20 -29.09 7.73
N PHE A 113 -13.59 -27.93 8.00
CA PHE A 113 -13.77 -26.73 7.17
C PHE A 113 -12.55 -26.44 6.28
N THR A 114 -12.43 -27.20 5.19
CA THR A 114 -11.32 -27.08 4.23
C THR A 114 -11.57 -26.03 3.14
N PHE A 115 -10.51 -25.60 2.45
CA PHE A 115 -10.60 -24.79 1.23
C PHE A 115 -11.52 -25.42 0.17
N GLU A 116 -11.46 -26.75 0.06
CA GLU A 116 -12.30 -27.52 -0.85
C GLU A 116 -13.78 -27.45 -0.45
N TYR A 117 -14.10 -27.51 0.84
CA TYR A 117 -15.46 -27.33 1.33
C TYR A 117 -15.99 -25.92 1.02
N PHE A 118 -15.20 -24.87 1.28
CA PHE A 118 -15.58 -23.50 0.95
C PHE A 118 -15.85 -23.31 -0.54
N THR A 119 -15.00 -23.87 -1.41
CA THR A 119 -15.15 -23.74 -2.86
C THR A 119 -16.28 -24.59 -3.44
N LYS A 120 -16.30 -25.90 -3.17
CA LYS A 120 -17.24 -26.84 -3.78
C LYS A 120 -18.64 -26.82 -3.17
N GLU A 121 -18.76 -26.61 -1.86
CA GLU A 121 -20.06 -26.62 -1.19
C GLU A 121 -20.63 -25.20 -1.06
N LEU A 122 -19.84 -24.24 -0.57
CA LEU A 122 -20.39 -22.91 -0.27
C LEU A 122 -20.41 -22.00 -1.50
N LEU A 123 -19.27 -21.83 -2.20
CA LEU A 123 -19.24 -21.00 -3.40
C LEU A 123 -20.09 -21.60 -4.53
N ARG A 124 -19.88 -22.87 -4.89
CA ARG A 124 -20.57 -23.46 -6.05
C ARG A 124 -22.05 -23.80 -5.81
N LYS A 125 -22.40 -24.42 -4.67
CA LYS A 125 -23.78 -24.92 -4.47
C LYS A 125 -24.71 -23.93 -3.79
N VAL A 126 -24.18 -22.95 -3.05
CA VAL A 126 -24.99 -21.98 -2.30
C VAL A 126 -24.94 -20.59 -2.95
N LEU A 127 -23.75 -20.03 -3.18
CA LEU A 127 -23.63 -18.63 -3.62
C LEU A 127 -23.77 -18.46 -5.13
N LEU A 128 -22.99 -19.20 -5.91
CA LEU A 128 -22.95 -19.13 -7.37
C LEU A 128 -23.85 -20.19 -8.01
N THR A 129 -25.09 -20.26 -7.53
CA THR A 129 -26.14 -21.07 -8.18
C THR A 129 -26.55 -20.45 -9.51
N LYS A 130 -27.16 -21.26 -10.39
CA LYS A 130 -27.65 -20.79 -11.69
C LYS A 130 -28.50 -19.52 -11.58
N VAL A 131 -29.45 -19.53 -10.64
CA VAL A 131 -30.36 -18.39 -10.35
C VAL A 131 -29.58 -17.13 -9.95
N ASN A 132 -28.56 -17.27 -9.10
CA ASN A 132 -27.79 -16.14 -8.63
C ASN A 132 -26.85 -15.60 -9.73
N ILE A 133 -26.30 -16.47 -10.57
CA ILE A 133 -25.49 -16.04 -11.72
C ILE A 133 -26.36 -15.35 -12.77
N ASP A 134 -27.59 -15.82 -13.01
CA ASP A 134 -28.56 -15.15 -13.90
C ASP A 134 -28.81 -13.71 -13.47
N LYS A 135 -29.12 -13.48 -12.18
CA LYS A 135 -29.31 -12.12 -11.64
C LYS A 135 -28.09 -11.22 -11.84
N ILE A 136 -26.90 -11.77 -11.60
CA ILE A 136 -25.63 -11.03 -11.80
C ILE A 136 -25.49 -10.65 -13.27
N HIS A 137 -25.81 -11.56 -14.18
CA HIS A 137 -25.71 -11.31 -15.60
C HIS A 137 -26.80 -10.34 -16.10
N ASP A 138 -28.02 -10.42 -15.59
CA ASP A 138 -29.10 -9.49 -15.88
C ASP A 138 -28.69 -8.05 -15.54
N MET A 139 -27.98 -7.86 -14.42
CA MET A 139 -27.39 -6.57 -14.06
C MET A 139 -26.40 -6.06 -15.11
N VAL A 140 -25.59 -6.94 -15.70
CA VAL A 140 -24.63 -6.57 -16.74
C VAL A 140 -25.36 -6.18 -18.03
N LEU A 141 -26.35 -6.97 -18.46
CA LEU A 141 -27.13 -6.70 -19.66
C LEU A 141 -27.91 -5.39 -19.53
N TYR A 142 -28.53 -5.14 -18.38
CA TYR A 142 -29.32 -3.94 -18.13
C TYR A 142 -28.49 -2.66 -18.23
N ASN A 143 -27.25 -2.67 -17.75
CA ASN A 143 -26.36 -1.51 -17.79
C ASN A 143 -25.72 -1.27 -19.17
N ASN A 144 -26.04 -2.10 -20.17
CA ASN A 144 -25.63 -2.01 -21.57
C ASN A 144 -24.16 -1.61 -21.74
N VAL A 145 -23.26 -2.57 -21.55
CA VAL A 145 -21.82 -2.38 -21.66
C VAL A 145 -21.45 -1.73 -23.01
N ILE A 146 -21.11 -0.44 -22.98
CA ILE A 146 -20.62 0.29 -24.15
C ILE A 146 -19.14 -0.01 -24.27
N ILE A 147 -18.75 -0.61 -25.40
CA ILE A 147 -17.35 -0.83 -25.73
C ILE A 147 -17.13 -0.11 -27.05
N ASP A 148 -16.40 1.01 -26.98
CA ASP A 148 -15.87 1.64 -28.18
C ASP A 148 -14.78 0.72 -28.74
N TYR A 149 -15.16 -0.11 -29.72
CA TYR A 149 -14.23 -0.86 -30.55
C TYR A 149 -13.84 -0.07 -31.81
N GLU A 150 -14.47 1.07 -32.07
CA GLU A 150 -14.49 1.67 -33.40
C GLU A 150 -13.43 2.76 -33.63
N GLU A 151 -12.74 3.26 -32.60
CA GLU A 151 -11.77 4.34 -32.81
C GLU A 151 -10.47 3.86 -33.48
N THR A 152 -10.11 2.56 -33.42
CA THR A 152 -8.90 2.02 -34.05
C THR A 152 -9.08 0.58 -34.53
N GLU A 153 -8.72 0.29 -35.79
CA GLU A 153 -8.67 -1.07 -36.33
C GLU A 153 -7.74 -1.97 -35.50
N TYR A 154 -8.25 -3.14 -35.11
CA TYR A 154 -7.50 -4.13 -34.35
C TYR A 154 -6.58 -4.95 -35.27
N ASN A 155 -5.28 -4.78 -35.10
CA ASN A 155 -4.24 -5.43 -35.93
C ASN A 155 -3.61 -6.68 -35.28
N GLY A 156 -4.20 -7.19 -34.20
CA GLY A 156 -3.68 -8.37 -33.48
C GLY A 156 -4.28 -9.69 -33.98
N PRO A 157 -3.79 -10.84 -33.47
CA PRO A 157 -4.38 -12.14 -33.76
C PRO A 157 -5.84 -12.24 -33.30
N GLU A 158 -6.69 -12.88 -34.11
CA GLU A 158 -8.13 -13.00 -33.84
C GLU A 158 -8.44 -13.68 -32.50
N TYR A 159 -7.65 -14.70 -32.11
CA TYR A 159 -7.81 -15.39 -30.83
C TYR A 159 -7.59 -14.46 -29.61
N THR A 160 -6.84 -13.36 -29.76
CA THR A 160 -6.64 -12.35 -28.71
C THR A 160 -7.64 -11.19 -28.76
N LYS A 161 -8.53 -11.15 -29.75
CA LYS A 161 -9.58 -10.12 -29.88
C LYS A 161 -10.71 -10.39 -28.89
N PHE A 162 -11.08 -9.39 -28.10
CA PHE A 162 -12.25 -9.44 -27.22
C PHE A 162 -13.43 -8.81 -27.96
N ASP A 163 -14.62 -9.40 -27.83
CA ASP A 163 -15.86 -8.92 -28.44
C ASP A 163 -16.88 -8.68 -27.32
N LYS A 164 -18.07 -8.16 -27.67
CA LYS A 164 -19.12 -7.85 -26.69
C LYS A 164 -19.44 -9.01 -25.75
N VAL A 165 -19.59 -10.23 -26.28
CA VAL A 165 -19.84 -11.45 -25.47
C VAL A 165 -18.73 -11.69 -24.45
N HIS A 166 -17.47 -11.54 -24.87
CA HIS A 166 -16.33 -11.69 -23.97
C HIS A 166 -16.35 -10.66 -22.86
N CYS A 167 -16.71 -9.42 -23.18
CA CYS A 167 -16.78 -8.33 -22.22
C CYS A 167 -17.97 -8.47 -21.26
N ASP A 168 -19.14 -8.87 -21.72
CA ASP A 168 -20.31 -9.15 -20.87
C ASP A 168 -19.98 -10.25 -19.84
N LEU A 169 -19.27 -11.29 -20.28
CA LEU A 169 -18.75 -12.33 -19.38
C LEU A 169 -17.72 -11.77 -18.39
N LEU A 170 -16.78 -10.96 -18.84
CA LEU A 170 -15.78 -10.30 -17.98
C LEU A 170 -16.43 -9.41 -16.91
N TYR A 171 -17.48 -8.68 -17.27
CA TYR A 171 -18.27 -7.88 -16.33
C TYR A 171 -19.04 -8.77 -15.34
N SER A 172 -19.63 -9.86 -15.81
CA SER A 172 -20.35 -10.81 -14.93
C SER A 172 -19.41 -11.42 -13.90
N CYS A 173 -18.20 -11.81 -14.31
CA CYS A 173 -17.13 -12.23 -13.41
C CYS A 173 -16.74 -11.12 -12.42
N SER A 174 -16.56 -9.88 -12.89
CA SER A 174 -16.21 -8.74 -12.03
C SER A 174 -17.26 -8.48 -10.93
N ILE A 175 -18.54 -8.46 -11.29
CA ILE A 175 -19.63 -8.24 -10.33
C ILE A 175 -19.72 -9.40 -9.33
N ALA A 176 -19.61 -10.65 -9.79
CA ALA A 176 -19.57 -11.81 -8.90
C ALA A 176 -18.42 -11.72 -7.88
N ILE A 177 -17.22 -11.36 -8.34
CA ILE A 177 -16.06 -11.17 -7.47
C ILE A 177 -16.32 -10.05 -6.46
N ARG A 178 -16.89 -8.92 -6.87
CA ARG A 178 -17.19 -7.78 -5.97
C ARG A 178 -18.16 -8.16 -4.86
N LEU A 179 -19.24 -8.87 -5.21
CA LEU A 179 -20.23 -9.34 -4.25
C LEU A 179 -19.62 -10.33 -3.23
N LEU A 180 -18.63 -11.13 -3.67
CA LEU A 180 -18.03 -12.19 -2.86
C LEU A 180 -16.75 -11.79 -2.12
N ILE A 181 -16.04 -10.73 -2.54
CA ILE A 181 -14.79 -10.26 -1.89
C ILE A 181 -14.91 -10.11 -0.37
N PRO A 182 -15.97 -9.49 0.20
CA PRO A 182 -16.10 -9.37 1.65
C PRO A 182 -16.10 -10.73 2.36
N LEU A 183 -16.80 -11.70 1.78
CA LEU A 183 -16.92 -13.05 2.31
C LEU A 183 -15.62 -13.85 2.14
N ILE A 184 -14.95 -13.72 0.99
CA ILE A 184 -13.64 -14.32 0.74
C ILE A 184 -12.61 -13.80 1.74
N ASN A 185 -12.56 -12.49 1.96
CA ASN A 185 -11.66 -11.88 2.94
C ASN A 185 -11.97 -12.35 4.37
N HIS A 186 -13.25 -12.53 4.70
CA HIS A 186 -13.68 -13.08 5.99
C HIS A 186 -13.23 -14.53 6.15
N PHE A 187 -13.44 -15.37 5.12
CA PHE A 187 -12.94 -16.74 5.08
C PHE A 187 -11.41 -16.77 5.23
N MET A 188 -10.67 -15.96 4.48
CA MET A 188 -9.21 -15.88 4.57
C MET A 188 -8.74 -15.43 5.95
N PHE A 189 -9.42 -14.46 6.56
CA PHE A 189 -9.10 -14.02 7.92
C PHE A 189 -9.34 -15.11 8.96
N ALA A 190 -10.43 -15.87 8.83
CA ALA A 190 -10.73 -16.99 9.71
C ALA A 190 -9.76 -18.17 9.47
N ALA A 191 -9.44 -18.46 8.21
CA ALA A 191 -8.49 -19.49 7.79
C ALA A 191 -7.03 -19.16 8.14
N LYS A 192 -6.67 -17.89 8.38
CA LYS A 192 -5.34 -17.42 8.83
C LYS A 192 -4.91 -17.88 10.24
N ALA A 193 -5.72 -18.69 10.91
CA ALA A 193 -5.21 -19.60 11.95
C ALA A 193 -4.33 -20.73 11.37
N ILE A 194 -4.34 -20.93 10.04
CA ILE A 194 -3.72 -22.05 9.31
C ILE A 194 -2.82 -21.51 8.17
N GLY A 195 -1.59 -21.11 8.53
CA GLY A 195 -0.33 -21.29 7.79
C GLY A 195 -0.11 -20.98 6.29
N GLN A 196 -1.04 -20.45 5.49
CA GLN A 196 -0.85 -20.25 4.03
C GLN A 196 -0.51 -18.81 3.58
N ASN A 197 0.04 -18.68 2.36
CA ASN A 197 0.35 -17.40 1.71
C ASN A 197 -0.92 -16.73 1.16
N ASP A 198 -1.32 -15.60 1.74
CA ASP A 198 -2.61 -14.94 1.50
C ASP A 198 -2.92 -14.61 0.03
N ASN A 199 -1.92 -14.13 -0.70
CA ASN A 199 -2.13 -13.61 -2.04
C ASN A 199 -2.42 -14.74 -3.05
N GLU A 200 -1.80 -15.91 -2.86
CA GLU A 200 -1.98 -17.08 -3.71
C GLU A 200 -3.38 -17.67 -3.53
N LEU A 201 -3.82 -17.78 -2.27
CA LEU A 201 -5.15 -18.27 -1.92
C LEU A 201 -6.24 -17.36 -2.52
N LEU A 202 -6.09 -16.03 -2.41
CA LEU A 202 -7.01 -15.08 -3.04
C LEU A 202 -7.07 -15.23 -4.56
N SER A 203 -5.91 -15.32 -5.23
CA SER A 203 -5.83 -15.52 -6.68
C SER A 203 -6.54 -16.81 -7.12
N ASN A 204 -6.32 -17.91 -6.38
CA ASN A 204 -6.96 -19.20 -6.65
C ASN A 204 -8.49 -19.17 -6.46
N LEU A 205 -8.99 -18.49 -5.42
CA LEU A 205 -10.43 -18.31 -5.22
C LEU A 205 -11.06 -17.49 -6.35
N ILE A 206 -10.41 -16.41 -6.77
CA ILE A 206 -10.92 -15.58 -7.87
C ILE A 206 -10.91 -16.38 -9.19
N LYS A 207 -9.84 -17.12 -9.50
CA LYS A 207 -9.78 -18.01 -10.67
C LYS A 207 -10.90 -19.05 -10.65
N TYR A 208 -11.21 -19.61 -9.48
CA TYR A 208 -12.32 -20.55 -9.30
C TYR A 208 -13.69 -19.90 -9.56
N ILE A 209 -13.93 -18.70 -9.05
CA ILE A 209 -15.17 -17.94 -9.32
C ILE A 209 -15.32 -17.67 -10.82
N ILE A 210 -14.26 -17.24 -11.49
CA ILE A 210 -14.26 -17.00 -12.94
C ILE A 210 -14.61 -18.30 -13.68
N ALA A 211 -14.02 -19.44 -13.29
CA ALA A 211 -14.30 -20.73 -13.91
C ALA A 211 -15.77 -21.13 -13.78
N LEU A 212 -16.38 -20.93 -12.59
CA LEU A 212 -17.80 -21.23 -12.37
C LEU A 212 -18.72 -20.35 -13.21
N VAL A 213 -18.50 -19.04 -13.22
CA VAL A 213 -19.30 -18.08 -14.00
C VAL A 213 -19.15 -18.37 -15.49
N ASN A 214 -17.92 -18.61 -15.96
CA ASN A 214 -17.67 -18.95 -17.36
C ASN A 214 -18.35 -20.26 -17.76
N GLN A 215 -18.22 -21.33 -16.97
CA GLN A 215 -18.88 -22.60 -17.25
C GLN A 215 -20.41 -22.44 -17.32
N TYR A 216 -21.00 -21.65 -16.43
CA TYR A 216 -22.43 -21.37 -16.47
C TYR A 216 -22.82 -20.65 -17.76
N PHE A 217 -22.09 -19.58 -18.11
CA PHE A 217 -22.34 -18.76 -19.29
C PHE A 217 -22.27 -19.58 -20.58
N CYS A 218 -21.23 -20.41 -20.72
CA CYS A 218 -21.06 -21.32 -21.86
C CYS A 218 -22.24 -22.28 -22.01
N ASN A 219 -22.70 -22.87 -20.90
CA ASN A 219 -23.84 -23.78 -20.90
C ASN A 219 -25.17 -23.09 -21.23
N ARG A 220 -25.37 -21.86 -20.74
CA ARG A 220 -26.63 -21.12 -20.88
C ARG A 220 -26.84 -20.57 -22.29
N TYR A 221 -25.76 -20.12 -22.92
CA TYR A 221 -25.77 -19.45 -24.23
C TYR A 221 -25.25 -20.33 -25.37
N HIS A 222 -24.82 -21.56 -25.07
CA HIS A 222 -24.20 -22.48 -26.03
C HIS A 222 -22.99 -21.87 -26.75
N ILE A 223 -22.16 -21.16 -25.97
CA ILE A 223 -20.95 -20.48 -26.45
C ILE A 223 -19.74 -21.24 -25.90
N GLU A 224 -18.78 -21.58 -26.75
CA GLU A 224 -17.51 -22.19 -26.32
C GLU A 224 -16.45 -21.10 -26.08
N VAL A 225 -16.50 -20.45 -24.92
CA VAL A 225 -15.52 -19.44 -24.52
C VAL A 225 -14.75 -19.89 -23.27
N ASN A 226 -13.42 -19.87 -23.35
CA ASN A 226 -12.56 -19.99 -22.18
C ASN A 226 -11.89 -18.64 -21.90
N ILE A 227 -12.51 -17.83 -21.03
CA ILE A 227 -12.04 -16.47 -20.78
C ILE A 227 -10.65 -16.43 -20.11
N ILE A 228 -10.34 -17.41 -19.26
CA ILE A 228 -9.03 -17.49 -18.58
C ILE A 228 -7.94 -17.82 -19.60
N GLN A 229 -8.19 -18.80 -20.47
CA GLN A 229 -7.25 -19.16 -21.53
C GLN A 229 -7.02 -17.99 -22.49
N LYS A 230 -8.09 -17.34 -22.94
CA LYS A 230 -8.01 -16.18 -23.84
C LYS A 230 -7.23 -15.01 -23.22
N LEU A 231 -7.44 -14.73 -21.94
CA LEU A 231 -6.65 -13.75 -21.20
C LEU A 231 -5.18 -14.16 -21.14
N ASN A 232 -4.88 -15.43 -20.85
CA ASN A 232 -3.52 -15.93 -20.78
C ASN A 232 -2.79 -15.79 -22.13
N GLU A 233 -3.41 -16.20 -23.23
CA GLU A 233 -2.88 -16.05 -24.58
C GLU A 233 -2.64 -14.58 -24.96
N SER A 234 -3.55 -13.68 -24.55
CA SER A 234 -3.39 -12.24 -24.71
C SER A 234 -2.21 -11.68 -23.91
N MET A 235 -2.01 -12.17 -22.68
CA MET A 235 -0.88 -11.77 -21.83
C MET A 235 0.45 -12.27 -22.37
N ILE A 236 0.52 -13.52 -22.84
CA ILE A 236 1.71 -14.11 -23.47
C ILE A 236 2.12 -13.28 -24.69
N THR A 237 1.17 -13.02 -25.60
CA THR A 237 1.44 -12.21 -26.81
C THR A 237 1.94 -10.79 -26.46
N ASN A 238 1.38 -10.19 -25.39
CA ASN A 238 1.80 -8.88 -24.90
C ASN A 238 3.18 -8.90 -24.20
N ALA A 239 3.50 -9.96 -23.49
CA ALA A 239 4.79 -10.16 -22.85
C ALA A 239 5.87 -10.38 -23.93
N ASP A 240 5.64 -11.30 -24.86
CA ASP A 240 6.57 -11.63 -25.94
C ASP A 240 6.85 -10.44 -26.85
N SER A 241 5.83 -9.67 -27.24
CA SER A 241 6.04 -8.44 -27.99
C SER A 241 6.91 -7.41 -27.24
N ASN A 242 6.72 -7.27 -25.93
CA ASN A 242 7.54 -6.37 -25.11
C ASN A 242 8.97 -6.90 -24.92
N PHE A 243 9.15 -8.21 -24.79
CA PHE A 243 10.46 -8.86 -24.74
C PHE A 243 11.21 -8.70 -26.05
N ASN A 244 10.57 -8.99 -27.18
CA ASN A 244 11.15 -8.86 -28.52
C ASN A 244 11.55 -7.41 -28.82
N ALA A 245 10.71 -6.43 -28.47
CA ALA A 245 11.02 -5.02 -28.66
C ALA A 245 12.19 -4.52 -27.77
N ASN A 246 12.48 -5.19 -26.64
CA ASN A 246 13.48 -4.78 -25.67
C ASN A 246 14.48 -5.90 -25.35
N LYS A 247 14.81 -6.72 -26.35
CA LYS A 247 15.56 -7.98 -26.20
C LYS A 247 16.84 -7.81 -25.39
N LEU A 248 17.66 -6.81 -25.73
CA LEU A 248 18.93 -6.53 -25.05
C LEU A 248 18.79 -6.19 -23.55
N LEU A 249 17.68 -5.56 -23.15
CA LEU A 249 17.41 -5.26 -21.75
C LEU A 249 17.01 -6.53 -21.01
N PHE A 250 16.09 -7.29 -21.60
CA PHE A 250 15.54 -8.49 -20.97
C PHE A 250 16.53 -9.64 -20.91
N ASP A 251 17.42 -9.78 -21.91
CA ASP A 251 18.53 -10.75 -21.87
C ASP A 251 19.39 -10.58 -20.62
N LYS A 252 19.60 -9.32 -20.17
CA LYS A 252 20.30 -9.01 -18.91
C LYS A 252 19.45 -9.30 -17.67
N LEU A 253 18.14 -9.14 -17.78
CA LEU A 253 17.20 -9.37 -16.67
C LEU A 253 16.89 -10.86 -16.45
N THR A 254 17.14 -11.73 -17.44
CA THR A 254 17.00 -13.19 -17.32
C THR A 254 17.81 -13.77 -16.16
N ILE A 255 18.98 -13.19 -15.86
CA ILE A 255 19.83 -13.57 -14.72
C ILE A 255 19.08 -13.41 -13.38
N TYR A 256 18.12 -12.49 -13.32
CA TYR A 256 17.26 -12.25 -12.15
C TYR A 256 15.94 -13.05 -12.21
N GLY A 257 15.82 -14.05 -13.09
CA GLY A 257 14.61 -14.86 -13.25
C GLY A 257 13.45 -14.12 -13.94
N LYS A 258 13.73 -12.98 -14.58
CA LYS A 258 12.72 -12.20 -15.33
C LYS A 258 12.65 -12.70 -16.76
N THR A 259 11.63 -13.49 -17.06
CA THR A 259 11.39 -14.12 -18.36
C THR A 259 10.04 -13.67 -18.92
N SER A 260 9.78 -13.93 -20.20
CA SER A 260 8.47 -13.62 -20.80
C SER A 260 7.34 -14.34 -20.05
N VAL A 261 7.60 -15.56 -19.59
CA VAL A 261 6.68 -16.36 -18.77
C VAL A 261 6.42 -15.70 -17.42
N SER A 262 7.45 -15.28 -16.68
CA SER A 262 7.21 -14.65 -15.38
C SER A 262 6.55 -13.27 -15.51
N LEU A 263 6.76 -12.58 -16.63
CA LEU A 263 6.02 -11.36 -16.96
C LEU A 263 4.55 -11.63 -17.27
N SER A 264 4.25 -12.64 -18.10
CA SER A 264 2.88 -12.97 -18.48
C SER A 264 2.06 -13.45 -17.27
N GLU A 265 2.64 -14.26 -16.38
CA GLU A 265 2.02 -14.67 -15.11
C GLU A 265 1.69 -13.46 -14.23
N LYS A 266 2.65 -12.54 -14.07
CA LYS A 266 2.47 -11.33 -13.26
C LYS A 266 1.42 -10.37 -13.85
N MET A 267 1.35 -10.29 -15.18
CA MET A 267 0.29 -9.56 -15.88
C MET A 267 -1.08 -10.18 -15.64
N LEU A 268 -1.20 -11.50 -15.78
CA LEU A 268 -2.44 -12.23 -15.57
C LEU A 268 -2.95 -12.09 -14.14
N ASP A 269 -2.09 -12.31 -13.15
CA ASP A 269 -2.47 -12.19 -11.73
C ASP A 269 -2.88 -10.75 -11.39
N SER A 270 -2.20 -9.73 -11.94
CA SER A 270 -2.58 -8.33 -11.75
C SER A 270 -3.95 -8.00 -12.35
N ILE A 271 -4.25 -8.49 -13.55
CA ILE A 271 -5.58 -8.30 -14.16
C ILE A 271 -6.66 -8.96 -13.28
N ILE A 272 -6.44 -10.22 -12.88
CA ILE A 272 -7.42 -10.99 -12.11
C ILE A 272 -7.65 -10.39 -10.71
N THR A 273 -6.59 -10.00 -10.01
CA THR A 273 -6.67 -9.57 -8.60
C THR A 273 -6.90 -8.07 -8.44
N VAL A 274 -6.43 -7.23 -9.36
CA VAL A 274 -6.46 -5.77 -9.23
C VAL A 274 -7.41 -5.11 -10.24
N ALA A 275 -7.37 -5.52 -11.51
CA ALA A 275 -8.16 -4.86 -12.55
C ALA A 275 -9.64 -5.27 -12.51
N PHE A 276 -9.93 -6.57 -12.40
CA PHE A 276 -11.29 -7.12 -12.37
C PHE A 276 -12.17 -6.46 -11.29
N PRO A 277 -11.75 -6.31 -10.03
CA PRO A 277 -12.55 -5.62 -9.02
C PRO A 277 -12.81 -4.13 -9.31
N LYS A 278 -12.13 -3.53 -10.30
CA LYS A 278 -12.23 -2.10 -10.66
C LYS A 278 -13.03 -1.81 -11.93
N TYR A 279 -13.59 -2.80 -12.61
CA TYR A 279 -14.39 -2.56 -13.82
C TYR A 279 -15.65 -1.73 -13.56
N LEU A 280 -15.91 -0.70 -14.36
CA LEU A 280 -17.09 0.17 -14.18
C LEU A 280 -17.91 0.14 -15.47
N PHE A 281 -19.24 0.04 -15.39
CA PHE A 281 -20.08 -0.03 -16.60
C PHE A 281 -19.95 1.19 -17.51
N ASN A 282 -19.57 2.35 -16.96
CA ASN A 282 -19.34 3.58 -17.70
C ASN A 282 -17.89 3.76 -18.19
N GLY A 283 -17.07 2.70 -18.17
CA GLY A 283 -15.68 2.74 -18.61
C GLY A 283 -15.31 1.61 -19.57
N ASN A 284 -14.33 1.86 -20.43
CA ASN A 284 -13.80 0.84 -21.32
C ASN A 284 -12.80 -0.07 -20.56
N ILE A 285 -13.21 -1.32 -20.28
CA ILE A 285 -12.41 -2.28 -19.53
C ILE A 285 -11.15 -2.74 -20.28
N ILE A 286 -11.16 -2.68 -21.61
CA ILE A 286 -9.99 -3.02 -22.42
C ILE A 286 -8.91 -1.95 -22.23
N HIS A 287 -9.27 -0.66 -22.30
CA HIS A 287 -8.33 0.42 -22.00
C HIS A 287 -7.82 0.37 -20.57
N LEU A 288 -8.68 0.07 -19.60
CA LEU A 288 -8.27 -0.11 -18.21
C LEU A 288 -7.24 -1.23 -18.09
N ASN A 289 -7.48 -2.38 -18.72
CA ASN A 289 -6.53 -3.50 -18.74
C ASN A 289 -5.20 -3.11 -19.40
N ILE A 290 -5.24 -2.44 -20.56
CA ILE A 290 -4.03 -1.94 -21.24
C ILE A 290 -3.23 -1.01 -20.32
N GLY A 291 -3.90 -0.10 -19.60
CA GLY A 291 -3.25 0.80 -18.64
C GLY A 291 -2.51 0.04 -17.51
N PHE A 292 -3.13 -1.01 -16.96
CA PHE A 292 -2.48 -1.88 -15.98
C PHE A 292 -1.27 -2.61 -16.57
N LEU A 293 -1.39 -3.14 -17.79
CA LEU A 293 -0.30 -3.83 -18.47
C LEU A 293 0.88 -2.91 -18.74
N ASP A 294 0.63 -1.68 -19.20
CA ASP A 294 1.68 -0.70 -19.45
C ASP A 294 2.40 -0.29 -18.18
N GLN A 295 1.69 -0.17 -17.06
CA GLN A 295 2.30 0.09 -15.76
C GLN A 295 3.25 -1.04 -15.35
N ILE A 296 2.85 -2.30 -15.52
CA ILE A 296 3.69 -3.47 -15.24
C ILE A 296 4.91 -3.49 -16.16
N LYS A 297 4.72 -3.33 -17.48
CA LYS A 297 5.81 -3.26 -18.46
C LYS A 297 6.81 -2.16 -18.10
N LYS A 298 6.34 -0.97 -17.70
CA LYS A 298 7.20 0.14 -17.25
C LYS A 298 7.98 -0.22 -15.99
N SER A 299 7.33 -0.84 -15.00
CA SER A 299 7.99 -1.24 -13.75
C SER A 299 9.11 -2.25 -13.97
N GLU A 300 8.94 -3.18 -14.92
CA GLU A 300 9.97 -4.16 -15.28
C GLU A 300 11.16 -3.51 -15.98
N LYS A 301 10.89 -2.51 -16.85
CA LYS A 301 11.95 -1.73 -17.52
C LYS A 301 12.75 -0.85 -16.56
N GLN A 302 12.11 -0.36 -15.49
CA GLN A 302 12.73 0.47 -14.45
C GLN A 302 13.37 -0.35 -13.33
N PHE A 303 13.57 -1.66 -13.55
CA PHE A 303 14.22 -2.51 -12.55
C PHE A 303 15.67 -2.05 -12.32
N ASN A 304 15.87 -1.37 -11.20
CA ASN A 304 17.19 -1.08 -10.68
C ASN A 304 17.64 -2.28 -9.87
N SER A 305 18.58 -3.05 -10.41
CA SER A 305 19.22 -4.11 -9.63
C SER A 305 19.79 -3.49 -8.35
N PRO A 306 19.56 -4.11 -7.17
CA PRO A 306 20.15 -3.65 -5.91
C PRO A 306 21.68 -3.71 -5.91
N LYS A 307 22.26 -4.49 -6.85
CA LYS A 307 23.70 -4.58 -7.07
C LYS A 307 24.00 -4.05 -8.47
N PRO A 308 24.88 -3.05 -8.63
CA PRO A 308 25.24 -2.56 -9.96
C PRO A 308 25.78 -3.73 -10.78
N SER A 309 25.13 -4.04 -11.91
CA SER A 309 25.64 -5.01 -12.88
C SER A 309 26.80 -4.38 -13.62
N THR A 310 27.95 -4.25 -12.96
CA THR A 310 29.23 -4.13 -13.65
C THR A 310 29.40 -5.42 -14.44
N GLY A 311 29.54 -5.34 -15.77
CA GLY A 311 29.80 -6.51 -16.60
C GLY A 311 30.93 -7.34 -15.99
N ILE A 312 30.60 -8.57 -15.59
CA ILE A 312 31.54 -9.47 -14.95
C ILE A 312 32.34 -10.09 -16.08
N ASN A 313 33.49 -9.50 -16.39
CA ASN A 313 34.52 -10.19 -17.15
C ASN A 313 35.25 -11.12 -16.17
N GLU A 314 35.09 -12.43 -16.34
CA GLU A 314 35.86 -13.45 -15.60
C GLU A 314 37.35 -13.47 -16.01
N ILE A 315 37.66 -12.89 -17.17
CA ILE A 315 38.98 -12.96 -17.80
C ILE A 315 39.92 -11.89 -17.24
N ASP A 316 39.38 -10.73 -16.85
CA ASP A 316 40.18 -9.64 -16.29
C ASP A 316 40.46 -9.92 -14.81
N ARG A 317 41.67 -10.43 -14.54
CA ARG A 317 42.20 -10.58 -13.18
C ARG A 317 42.97 -9.33 -12.80
N ASP A 318 42.73 -8.83 -11.60
CA ASP A 318 43.51 -7.72 -11.05
C ASP A 318 44.91 -8.21 -10.63
N GLY A 319 45.82 -7.31 -10.24
CA GLY A 319 47.21 -7.64 -9.88
C GLY A 319 47.38 -8.71 -8.79
N ASP A 320 46.34 -8.95 -7.99
CA ASP A 320 46.29 -9.99 -6.95
C ASP A 320 45.72 -11.34 -7.46
N GLY A 321 45.45 -11.47 -8.76
CA GLY A 321 44.95 -12.71 -9.38
C GLY A 321 43.47 -13.03 -9.15
N LEU A 322 42.75 -12.15 -8.44
CA LEU A 322 41.31 -12.27 -8.17
C LEU A 322 40.48 -11.74 -9.34
N SER A 323 39.45 -12.51 -9.73
CA SER A 323 38.43 -12.05 -10.67
C SER A 323 37.47 -11.08 -10.00
N LYS A 324 36.76 -10.26 -10.80
CA LYS A 324 35.67 -9.41 -10.29
C LYS A 324 34.55 -10.23 -9.64
N LEU A 325 34.37 -11.49 -10.05
CA LEU A 325 33.40 -12.42 -9.47
C LEU A 325 33.84 -12.85 -8.06
N ASP A 326 35.12 -13.17 -7.88
CA ASP A 326 35.70 -13.50 -6.55
C ASP A 326 35.53 -12.32 -5.57
N LYS A 327 35.73 -11.09 -6.05
CA LYS A 327 35.51 -9.88 -5.25
C LYS A 327 34.04 -9.72 -4.84
N ILE A 328 33.11 -9.96 -5.78
CA ILE A 328 31.68 -9.93 -5.48
C ILE A 328 31.30 -11.05 -4.53
N GLU A 329 31.87 -12.24 -4.63
CA GLU A 329 31.60 -13.37 -3.74
C GLU A 329 32.14 -13.13 -2.32
N ILE A 330 33.32 -12.48 -2.22
CA ILE A 330 33.87 -11.96 -0.96
C ILE A 330 32.94 -10.90 -0.36
N ASP A 331 32.44 -9.96 -1.17
CA ASP A 331 31.54 -8.88 -0.73
C ASP A 331 30.11 -9.37 -0.43
N THR A 332 29.68 -10.49 -1.03
CA THR A 332 28.34 -11.08 -0.85
C THR A 332 28.29 -12.16 0.23
N LYS A 333 29.37 -12.39 0.97
CA LYS A 333 29.30 -13.11 2.25
C LYS A 333 28.34 -12.36 3.17
N LYS A 334 27.10 -12.87 3.20
CA LYS A 334 25.98 -12.70 4.14
C LYS A 334 26.05 -11.40 4.93
N ASP A 335 25.10 -10.49 4.68
CA ASP A 335 24.73 -9.48 5.68
C ASP A 335 24.48 -10.19 7.00
N ASP A 336 25.50 -10.16 7.85
CA ASP A 336 25.57 -10.97 9.05
C ASP A 336 24.46 -10.47 10.00
N GLU A 337 23.53 -11.34 10.37
CA GLU A 337 22.50 -11.00 11.37
C GLU A 337 23.17 -10.48 12.65
N SER A 338 24.39 -10.92 12.94
CA SER A 338 25.25 -10.39 13.99
C SER A 338 25.52 -8.90 13.84
N LYS A 339 25.76 -8.39 12.61
CA LYS A 339 25.95 -6.95 12.34
C LYS A 339 24.69 -6.15 12.65
N MET A 340 23.51 -6.69 12.33
CA MET A 340 22.23 -6.07 12.66
C MET A 340 21.99 -6.01 14.18
N ILE A 341 22.35 -7.07 14.90
CA ILE A 341 22.29 -7.12 16.37
C ILE A 341 23.28 -6.11 16.97
N LEU A 342 24.52 -6.05 16.47
CA LEU A 342 25.53 -5.09 16.91
C LEU A 342 25.11 -3.64 16.67
N ILE A 343 24.45 -3.34 15.55
CA ILE A 343 23.90 -2.00 15.27
C ILE A 343 22.81 -1.65 16.30
N LYS A 344 21.91 -2.57 16.64
CA LYS A 344 20.88 -2.33 17.68
C LYS A 344 21.51 -2.03 19.04
N ILE A 345 22.49 -2.83 19.45
CA ILE A 345 23.20 -2.63 20.72
C ILE A 345 23.97 -1.29 20.71
N ALA A 346 24.60 -0.93 19.59
CA ALA A 346 25.29 0.35 19.45
C ALA A 346 24.32 1.53 19.56
N ILE A 347 23.13 1.42 18.96
CA ILE A 347 22.08 2.44 19.07
C ILE A 347 21.68 2.63 20.53
N GLU A 348 21.36 1.55 21.24
CA GLU A 348 20.92 1.59 22.63
C GLU A 348 21.99 2.17 23.55
N LYS A 349 23.24 1.69 23.45
CA LYS A 349 24.36 2.18 24.27
C LYS A 349 24.68 3.66 24.03
N THR A 350 24.66 4.12 22.78
CA THR A 350 24.92 5.53 22.47
C THR A 350 23.79 6.42 22.98
N ILE A 351 22.53 6.00 22.84
CA ILE A 351 21.38 6.71 23.39
C ILE A 351 21.46 6.79 24.92
N GLU A 352 21.79 5.69 25.60
CA GLU A 352 21.98 5.69 27.06
C GLU A 352 23.09 6.67 27.50
N SER A 353 24.21 6.70 26.79
CA SER A 353 25.31 7.64 27.04
C SER A 353 24.89 9.10 26.86
N LEU A 354 24.11 9.38 25.81
CA LEU A 354 23.56 10.71 25.55
C LEU A 354 22.56 11.11 26.65
N ILE A 355 21.69 10.20 27.10
CA ILE A 355 20.76 10.45 28.20
C ILE A 355 21.53 10.79 29.49
N LYS A 356 22.56 10.01 29.83
CA LYS A 356 23.39 10.25 31.02
C LYS A 356 24.05 11.64 30.99
N THR A 357 24.41 12.12 29.80
CA THR A 357 25.13 13.40 29.64
C THR A 357 24.18 14.61 29.53
N TYR A 358 23.04 14.45 28.85
CA TYR A 358 22.13 15.56 28.51
C TYR A 358 20.80 15.55 29.25
N GLY A 359 20.56 14.53 30.08
CA GLY A 359 19.39 14.39 30.95
C GLY A 359 18.30 13.49 30.38
N GLU A 360 17.51 12.89 31.26
CA GLU A 360 16.40 12.00 30.91
C GLU A 360 15.26 12.74 30.20
N VAL A 361 14.64 12.06 29.24
CA VAL A 361 13.49 12.55 28.46
C VAL A 361 12.26 11.79 28.93
N SER A 362 11.21 12.51 29.34
CA SER A 362 10.00 11.87 29.87
C SER A 362 9.25 11.12 28.77
N ARG A 363 8.45 10.11 29.14
CA ARG A 363 7.61 9.38 28.18
C ARG A 363 6.60 10.28 27.46
N GLU A 364 6.10 11.29 28.16
CA GLU A 364 5.18 12.30 27.63
C GLU A 364 5.84 13.17 26.56
N GLU A 365 7.09 13.58 26.80
CA GLU A 365 7.90 14.34 25.83
C GLU A 365 8.19 13.51 24.57
N ILE A 366 8.53 12.23 24.72
CA ILE A 366 8.75 11.32 23.60
C ILE A 366 7.46 11.18 22.77
N GLN A 367 6.32 10.95 23.44
CA GLN A 367 5.04 10.80 22.75
C GLN A 367 4.63 12.09 22.02
N TYR A 368 4.91 13.25 22.61
CA TYR A 368 4.67 14.54 21.99
C TYR A 368 5.45 14.70 20.68
N TYR A 369 6.76 14.40 20.67
CA TYR A 369 7.56 14.46 19.44
C TYR A 369 7.15 13.37 18.42
N MET A 370 6.78 12.16 18.86
CA MET A 370 6.28 11.12 17.95
C MET A 370 5.03 11.55 17.18
N ASN A 371 4.15 12.33 17.79
CA ASN A 371 2.90 12.77 17.18
C ASN A 371 3.06 14.02 16.30
N ASN A 372 4.12 14.80 16.48
CA ASN A 372 4.25 16.13 15.87
C ASN A 372 5.45 16.27 14.91
N VAL A 373 6.51 15.48 15.06
CA VAL A 373 7.70 15.55 14.19
C VAL A 373 7.42 14.86 12.86
N ASP A 374 7.66 15.57 11.76
CA ASP A 374 7.54 15.00 10.41
C ASP A 374 8.83 14.29 9.99
N ILE A 375 8.80 12.96 10.02
CA ILE A 375 9.94 12.10 9.64
C ILE A 375 10.15 12.09 8.11
N MET A 376 9.14 12.47 7.33
CA MET A 376 9.19 12.45 5.86
C MET A 376 9.98 13.64 5.29
N GLN A 377 10.22 14.67 6.11
CA GLN A 377 10.97 15.86 5.73
C GLN A 377 12.48 15.57 5.62
N LYS A 378 12.95 15.21 4.40
CA LYS A 378 14.34 14.82 4.12
C LYS A 378 15.41 15.78 4.68
N ASN A 379 15.19 17.09 4.62
CA ASN A 379 16.18 18.07 5.10
C ASN A 379 16.34 18.05 6.63
N GLN A 380 15.24 17.91 7.37
CA GLN A 380 15.27 17.82 8.83
C GLN A 380 15.86 16.48 9.27
N PHE A 381 15.43 15.38 8.64
CA PHE A 381 15.99 14.06 8.91
C PHE A 381 17.50 14.02 8.67
N ASN A 382 17.98 14.58 7.55
CA ASN A 382 19.40 14.66 7.24
C ASN A 382 20.18 15.51 8.25
N ALA A 383 19.63 16.64 8.70
CA ALA A 383 20.27 17.49 9.69
C ALA A 383 20.42 16.77 11.05
N VAL A 384 19.36 16.11 11.54
CA VAL A 384 19.42 15.27 12.75
C VAL A 384 20.44 14.14 12.56
N SER A 385 20.45 13.51 11.38
CA SER A 385 21.39 12.43 11.06
C SER A 385 22.85 12.87 11.10
N LEU A 386 23.14 14.05 10.56
CA LEU A 386 24.49 14.61 10.58
C LEU A 386 24.90 15.02 12.00
N TRP A 387 23.97 15.59 12.79
CA TRP A 387 24.26 16.02 14.17
C TRP A 387 24.73 14.86 15.05
N PHE A 388 24.07 13.70 14.98
CA PHE A 388 24.53 12.52 15.72
C PHE A 388 25.48 11.59 14.97
N GLY A 389 25.83 11.88 13.72
CA GLY A 389 26.80 11.09 12.95
C GLY A 389 28.13 10.91 13.69
N LYS A 390 28.57 11.92 14.44
CA LYS A 390 29.79 11.85 15.28
C LYS A 390 29.67 10.99 16.53
N TYR A 391 28.46 10.78 17.07
CA TYR A 391 28.24 9.92 18.24
C TYR A 391 28.06 8.46 17.83
N PHE A 392 27.49 8.23 16.65
CA PHE A 392 27.29 6.90 16.09
C PHE A 392 28.47 6.42 15.23
N ASN A 393 29.47 7.28 14.98
CA ASN A 393 30.55 7.07 14.01
C ASN A 393 30.09 6.74 12.58
N SER A 394 28.80 6.90 12.28
CA SER A 394 28.22 6.71 10.96
C SER A 394 26.82 7.32 10.86
N VAL A 395 26.51 7.91 9.71
CA VAL A 395 25.17 8.39 9.34
C VAL A 395 24.28 7.24 8.85
N SER A 396 24.86 6.11 8.42
CA SER A 396 24.10 4.97 7.89
C SER A 396 23.26 4.25 8.95
N ILE A 397 23.60 4.41 10.24
CA ILE A 397 22.90 3.81 11.38
C ILE A 397 21.45 4.33 11.49
N PHE A 398 21.20 5.56 11.04
CA PHE A 398 19.87 6.18 11.11
C PHE A 398 18.80 5.46 10.29
N LYS A 399 19.19 4.65 9.30
CA LYS A 399 18.27 3.80 8.54
C LYS A 399 17.61 2.70 9.39
N PHE A 400 18.21 2.37 10.53
CA PHE A 400 17.77 1.28 11.41
C PHE A 400 17.08 1.80 12.69
N LEU A 401 16.92 3.12 12.84
CA LEU A 401 16.28 3.71 14.02
C LEU A 401 14.77 3.50 13.99
N LYS A 402 14.23 3.14 15.15
CA LYS A 402 12.78 3.12 15.37
C LYS A 402 12.27 4.55 15.62
N ILE A 403 10.99 4.79 15.32
CA ILE A 403 10.34 6.11 15.48
C ILE A 403 10.51 6.67 16.91
N HIS A 404 10.38 5.84 17.94
CA HIS A 404 10.57 6.26 19.33
C HIS A 404 12.01 6.72 19.63
N GLN A 405 13.01 6.05 19.05
CA GLN A 405 14.42 6.40 19.22
C GLN A 405 14.74 7.71 18.48
N TYR A 406 14.13 7.90 17.31
CA TYR A 406 14.25 9.16 16.58
C TYR A 406 13.63 10.33 17.35
N ALA A 407 12.42 10.18 17.91
CA ALA A 407 11.79 11.20 18.74
C ALA A 407 12.63 11.55 19.98
N LEU A 408 13.24 10.55 20.61
CA LEU A 408 14.17 10.73 21.72
C LEU A 408 15.43 11.51 21.29
N LEU A 409 16.02 11.18 20.15
CA LEU A 409 17.17 11.91 19.60
C LEU A 409 16.80 13.37 19.25
N VAL A 410 15.60 13.63 18.76
CA VAL A 410 15.10 15.00 18.51
C VAL A 410 15.02 15.80 19.81
N ALA A 411 14.44 15.23 20.87
CA ALA A 411 14.39 15.87 22.19
C ALA A 411 15.80 16.17 22.74
N LEU A 412 16.70 15.21 22.67
CA LEU A 412 18.10 15.37 23.08
C LEU A 412 18.82 16.44 22.25
N MET A 413 18.62 16.46 20.93
CA MET A 413 19.22 17.44 20.03
C MET A 413 18.81 18.87 20.41
N MET A 414 17.52 19.11 20.69
CA MET A 414 17.07 20.42 21.13
C MET A 414 17.77 20.89 22.41
N ARG A 415 17.90 20.00 23.41
CA ARG A 415 18.61 20.32 24.66
C ARG A 415 20.10 20.60 24.41
N MET A 416 20.75 19.81 23.56
CA MET A 416 22.15 19.98 23.19
C MET A 416 22.40 21.30 22.47
N MET A 417 21.54 21.65 21.51
CA MET A 417 21.62 22.90 20.75
C MET A 417 21.37 24.10 21.66
N LYS A 418 20.38 24.02 22.56
CA LYS A 418 20.12 25.06 23.55
C LYS A 418 21.33 25.33 24.45
N ARG A 419 21.99 24.27 24.95
CA ARG A 419 23.22 24.38 25.77
C ARG A 419 24.40 25.01 25.01
N LYS A 420 24.46 24.82 23.69
CA LYS A 420 25.50 25.43 22.83
C LYS A 420 25.18 26.87 22.40
N GLY A 421 24.00 27.38 22.78
CA GLY A 421 23.58 28.74 22.48
C GLY A 421 22.93 28.91 21.10
N TYR A 422 22.39 27.85 20.50
CA TYR A 422 21.51 27.99 19.34
C TYR A 422 20.14 28.51 19.80
N ILE A 423 19.67 29.57 19.15
CA ILE A 423 18.45 30.30 19.52
C ILE A 423 17.30 29.85 18.63
N ILE A 424 17.48 29.85 17.31
CA ILE A 424 16.39 29.59 16.36
C ILE A 424 16.53 28.29 15.59
N LEU A 425 17.76 27.89 15.23
CA LEU A 425 18.01 26.73 14.39
C LEU A 425 17.47 25.45 15.00
N GLN A 426 17.55 25.31 16.33
CA GLN A 426 17.00 24.15 17.03
C GLN A 426 15.49 23.96 16.77
N TYR A 427 14.73 25.06 16.62
CA TYR A 427 13.29 25.01 16.33
C TYR A 427 13.00 24.84 14.84
N ILE A 428 13.89 25.33 13.97
CA ILE A 428 13.79 25.12 12.51
C ILE A 428 14.02 23.64 12.17
N LEU A 429 14.99 22.99 12.82
CA LEU A 429 15.30 21.59 12.55
C LEU A 429 14.25 20.61 13.09
N THR A 430 13.42 21.02 14.06
CA THR A 430 12.43 20.15 14.73
C THR A 430 10.98 20.59 14.52
N GLY A 431 10.74 21.77 13.93
CA GLY A 431 9.42 22.33 13.70
C GLY A 431 8.64 21.61 12.60
N ARG A 432 7.31 21.75 12.62
CA ARG A 432 6.44 21.17 11.59
C ARG A 432 6.45 22.07 10.37
N VAL A 433 6.81 21.51 9.22
CA VAL A 433 6.85 22.27 7.96
C VAL A 433 5.44 22.36 7.38
N THR A 434 4.97 23.58 7.15
CA THR A 434 3.64 23.84 6.57
C THR A 434 3.73 24.11 5.06
N SER A 435 4.78 24.81 4.62
CA SER A 435 5.06 25.05 3.21
C SER A 435 6.53 25.40 3.02
N ILE A 436 7.07 25.08 1.84
CA ILE A 436 8.45 25.40 1.45
C ILE A 436 8.39 26.34 0.26
N ASN A 437 8.82 27.59 0.45
CA ASN A 437 8.94 28.53 -0.65
C ASN A 437 10.27 28.30 -1.38
N ARG A 438 10.22 28.02 -2.68
CA ARG A 438 11.43 27.87 -3.53
C ARG A 438 12.00 29.23 -3.93
N LYS A 439 12.40 30.04 -2.93
CA LYS A 439 13.16 31.28 -3.18
C LYS A 439 14.64 30.98 -3.10
N SER A 440 15.42 31.56 -4.00
CA SER A 440 16.89 31.53 -3.92
C SER A 440 17.37 32.62 -2.95
N ILE A 441 18.48 32.34 -2.28
CA ILE A 441 19.17 33.34 -1.44
C ILE A 441 19.54 34.55 -2.31
N ASN A 442 19.34 35.77 -1.79
CA ASN A 442 19.66 37.00 -2.52
C ASN A 442 21.15 37.05 -2.90
N SER A 443 21.47 37.46 -4.13
CA SER A 443 22.83 37.59 -4.65
C SER A 443 23.79 38.38 -3.73
N LYS A 444 23.30 39.40 -3.00
CA LYS A 444 24.10 40.17 -2.03
C LYS A 444 24.44 39.37 -0.76
N ALA A 445 23.52 38.51 -0.29
CA ALA A 445 23.78 37.62 0.84
C ALA A 445 24.67 36.45 0.41
N TYR A 446 24.43 35.88 -0.78
CA TYR A 446 25.25 34.83 -1.37
C TYR A 446 26.73 35.23 -1.43
N LYS A 447 27.06 36.41 -1.98
CA LYS A 447 28.45 36.91 -2.06
C LYS A 447 29.14 37.06 -0.69
N ARG A 448 28.40 37.22 0.41
CA ARG A 448 28.96 37.29 1.77
C ARG A 448 29.20 35.89 2.37
N ILE A 449 28.39 34.91 1.98
CA ILE A 449 28.37 33.56 2.56
C ILE A 449 29.30 32.61 1.80
N ASP A 450 29.37 32.74 0.47
CA ASP A 450 30.12 31.87 -0.44
C ASP A 450 31.59 31.66 -0.02
N PRO A 451 32.37 32.71 0.33
CA PRO A 451 33.77 32.54 0.75
C PRO A 451 33.90 31.77 2.08
N ARG A 452 32.88 31.82 2.93
CA ARG A 452 32.86 31.11 4.21
C ARG A 452 32.49 29.63 4.02
N ILE A 453 31.54 29.35 3.13
CA ILE A 453 31.19 27.98 2.72
C ILE A 453 32.43 27.31 2.11
N GLU A 454 33.11 27.98 1.19
CA GLU A 454 34.32 27.44 0.54
C GLU A 454 35.41 27.13 1.57
N LYS A 455 35.64 28.02 2.55
CA LYS A 455 36.61 27.74 3.64
C LYS A 455 36.25 26.48 4.44
N ILE A 456 34.98 26.30 4.78
CA ILE A 456 34.52 25.11 5.53
C ILE A 456 34.69 23.84 4.68
N VAL A 457 34.31 23.89 3.40
CA VAL A 457 34.46 22.78 2.44
C VAL A 457 35.93 22.41 2.28
N ASN A 458 36.79 23.39 2.08
CA ASN A 458 38.22 23.16 1.86
C ASN A 458 38.96 22.72 3.13
N TYR A 459 38.54 23.16 4.32
CA TYR A 459 39.20 22.77 5.57
C TYR A 459 38.77 21.37 6.05
N LYS A 460 37.46 21.09 6.05
CA LYS A 460 36.89 19.89 6.69
C LYS A 460 36.59 18.75 5.71
N TYR A 461 36.37 19.07 4.43
CA TYR A 461 35.89 18.12 3.42
C TYR A 461 36.83 17.97 2.21
N SER A 462 38.08 18.42 2.32
CA SER A 462 39.11 18.43 1.25
C SER A 462 39.38 17.08 0.58
N LYS A 463 39.20 15.97 1.29
CA LYS A 463 39.53 14.62 0.81
C LYS A 463 38.45 13.96 -0.07
N SER A 464 37.33 14.61 -0.33
CA SER A 464 36.26 14.05 -1.18
C SER A 464 36.21 14.75 -2.53
N ALA A 465 36.27 13.98 -3.63
CA ALA A 465 36.30 14.45 -5.01
C ALA A 465 35.02 15.17 -5.54
N GLN A 466 34.14 15.69 -4.66
CA GLN A 466 32.86 16.32 -5.04
C GLN A 466 32.59 17.62 -4.26
N ASN A 467 33.51 18.59 -4.31
CA ASN A 467 33.34 19.87 -3.60
C ASN A 467 32.09 20.66 -4.07
N ILE A 468 31.73 20.58 -5.36
CA ILE A 468 30.60 21.32 -5.96
C ILE A 468 29.25 20.84 -5.38
N ASN A 469 29.06 19.53 -5.23
CA ASN A 469 27.80 18.97 -4.67
C ASN A 469 27.64 19.30 -3.18
N LYS A 470 28.75 19.48 -2.45
CA LYS A 470 28.75 19.80 -1.02
C LYS A 470 28.36 21.24 -0.75
N SER A 471 28.87 22.19 -1.54
CA SER A 471 28.43 23.59 -1.46
C SER A 471 26.92 23.72 -1.73
N ASN A 472 26.40 22.99 -2.72
CA ASN A 472 24.96 22.95 -3.00
C ASN A 472 24.13 22.36 -1.84
N ALA A 473 24.64 21.34 -1.14
CA ALA A 473 23.96 20.78 0.03
C ALA A 473 23.85 21.80 1.18
N ILE A 474 24.90 22.59 1.41
CA ILE A 474 24.91 23.67 2.41
C ILE A 474 23.92 24.78 2.02
N LEU A 475 23.91 25.18 0.76
CA LEU A 475 22.96 26.17 0.23
C LEU A 475 21.51 25.69 0.31
N ASN A 476 21.26 24.40 0.13
CA ASN A 476 19.94 23.81 0.30
C ASN A 476 19.47 23.86 1.76
N LEU A 477 20.36 23.61 2.72
CA LEU A 477 20.02 23.73 4.14
C LEU A 477 19.76 25.19 4.54
N LEU A 478 20.56 26.14 4.03
CA LEU A 478 20.33 27.58 4.23
C LEU A 478 19.01 28.05 3.61
N SER A 479 18.72 27.64 2.38
CA SER A 479 17.46 27.98 1.70
C SER A 479 16.26 27.39 2.45
N PHE A 480 16.41 26.17 2.97
CA PHE A 480 15.40 25.54 3.81
C PHE A 480 15.18 26.32 5.12
N ALA A 481 16.25 26.72 5.81
CA ALA A 481 16.15 27.46 7.07
C ALA A 481 15.55 28.87 6.88
N LEU A 482 15.81 29.54 5.75
CA LEU A 482 15.35 30.90 5.49
C LEU A 482 13.92 30.97 4.93
N PHE A 483 13.52 30.01 4.08
CA PHE A 483 12.29 30.14 3.27
C PHE A 483 11.20 29.11 3.58
N ALA A 484 11.43 28.16 4.47
CA ALA A 484 10.39 27.24 4.90
C ALA A 484 9.51 27.87 5.99
N ASN A 485 8.19 27.81 5.79
CA ASN A 485 7.22 28.21 6.80
C ASN A 485 7.02 27.05 7.77
N MET A 486 7.37 27.27 9.04
CA MET A 486 7.32 26.25 10.07
C MET A 486 6.50 26.70 11.27
N THR A 487 5.85 25.75 11.94
CA THR A 487 5.25 25.96 13.25
C THR A 487 6.12 25.34 14.32
N LEU A 488 6.29 26.07 15.43
CA LEU A 488 7.15 25.67 16.52
C LEU A 488 6.59 24.44 17.26
N ILE A 489 7.42 23.41 17.37
CA ILE A 489 7.18 22.22 18.18
C ILE A 489 8.16 22.27 19.34
N SER A 490 7.68 22.54 20.55
CA SER A 490 8.49 22.48 21.76
C SER A 490 7.66 21.92 22.91
N TYR A 491 8.20 20.90 23.58
CA TYR A 491 7.57 20.34 24.75
C TYR A 491 7.63 21.32 25.94
N ASP A 492 8.78 21.94 26.20
CA ASP A 492 9.01 22.78 27.38
C ASP A 492 8.28 24.13 27.37
N ASN A 493 7.74 24.57 26.22
CA ASN A 493 7.20 25.91 26.06
C ASN A 493 5.79 25.91 25.46
N ASP A 494 4.82 25.53 26.29
CA ASP A 494 3.39 25.43 25.93
C ASP A 494 2.85 26.69 25.28
N LYS A 495 3.30 27.87 25.73
CA LYS A 495 2.84 29.18 25.24
C LYS A 495 3.25 29.48 23.79
N MET A 496 4.26 28.80 23.27
CA MET A 496 4.77 29.01 21.91
C MET A 496 4.43 27.86 20.95
N ARG A 497 3.74 26.80 21.43
CA ARG A 497 3.34 25.67 20.58
C ARG A 497 2.42 26.14 19.45
N GLY A 498 2.73 25.72 18.23
CA GLY A 498 1.94 26.09 17.04
C GLY A 498 2.16 27.52 16.54
N ALA A 499 2.94 28.34 17.25
CA ALA A 499 3.32 29.66 16.75
C ALA A 499 4.17 29.52 15.49
N ARG A 500 3.91 30.37 14.49
CA ARG A 500 4.72 30.41 13.27
C ARG A 500 6.12 30.91 13.61
N ILE A 501 7.13 30.16 13.19
CA ILE A 501 8.53 30.59 13.29
C ILE A 501 8.70 31.71 12.27
N ASP A 502 8.72 32.96 12.74
CA ASP A 502 8.97 34.13 11.91
C ASP A 502 10.47 34.37 11.81
N VAL A 503 11.07 33.89 10.72
CA VAL A 503 12.50 34.02 10.42
C VAL A 503 12.89 35.48 10.12
N ASN A 504 11.93 36.36 9.81
CA ASN A 504 12.21 37.78 9.55
C ASN A 504 12.44 38.58 10.84
N ARG A 505 11.91 38.13 11.99
CA ARG A 505 12.08 38.80 13.29
C ARG A 505 13.49 38.75 13.88
N PRO A 506 14.22 37.61 13.86
CA PRO A 506 15.54 37.50 14.46
C PRO A 506 16.72 37.95 13.56
N SER A 507 16.45 38.57 12.41
CA SER A 507 17.39 38.88 11.32
C SER A 507 17.88 37.64 10.55
N GLU A 508 17.87 37.75 9.21
CA GLU A 508 18.36 36.68 8.31
C GLU A 508 19.82 36.29 8.62
N ASP A 509 20.64 37.26 9.05
CA ASP A 509 22.05 37.06 9.38
C ASP A 509 22.23 36.10 10.57
N LEU A 510 21.36 36.13 11.58
CA LEU A 510 21.44 35.21 12.73
C LEU A 510 21.22 33.74 12.28
N VAL A 511 20.25 33.50 11.40
CA VAL A 511 19.94 32.15 10.90
C VAL A 511 21.11 31.61 10.07
N ILE A 512 21.70 32.47 9.24
CA ILE A 512 22.88 32.13 8.45
C ILE A 512 24.05 31.75 9.37
N GLU A 513 24.34 32.54 10.40
CA GLU A 513 25.43 32.25 11.34
C GLU A 513 25.20 30.95 12.11
N GLU A 514 23.97 30.70 12.59
CA GLU A 514 23.65 29.44 13.27
C GLU A 514 23.79 28.22 12.35
N VAL A 515 23.35 28.31 11.09
CA VAL A 515 23.51 27.21 10.13
C VAL A 515 24.99 26.96 9.81
N LEU A 516 25.78 28.02 9.60
CA LEU A 516 27.22 27.88 9.36
C LEU A 516 27.95 27.28 10.57
N ARG A 517 27.59 27.71 11.78
CA ARG A 517 28.12 27.14 13.03
C ARG A 517 27.75 25.67 13.17
N PHE A 518 26.51 25.30 12.85
CA PHE A 518 26.05 23.92 12.83
C PHE A 518 26.87 23.06 11.88
N ILE A 519 27.11 23.53 10.65
CA ILE A 519 27.91 22.80 9.65
C ILE A 519 29.37 22.70 10.06
N SER A 520 29.91 23.73 10.71
CA SER A 520 31.27 23.67 11.25
C SER A 520 31.41 22.62 12.36
N GLU A 521 30.35 22.40 13.15
CA GLU A 521 30.35 21.47 14.28
C GLU A 521 30.11 20.00 13.91
N ILE A 522 29.44 19.71 12.79
CA ILE A 522 29.17 18.35 12.26
C ILE A 522 30.29 17.90 11.34
#